data_AF-A0A086QZB3-F1
#
_entry.id   AF-A0A086QZB3-F1
#
_cell.length_a   1.000
_cell.length_b   1.000
_cell.length_c   1.000
_cell.angle_alpha   90.00
_cell.angle_beta   90.00
_cell.angle_gamma   90.00
#
_symmetry.space_group_name_H-M   'P 1'
#
loop_
_entity.id
_entity.type
_entity.pdbx_description
1 polymer ?
#
loop_
_entity_poly.entity_id
_entity_poly.type
_entity_poly.pdbx_seq_one_letter_code
_entity_poly.pdbx_strand_id
1 'polypeptide(L)' 'MDRKGKDGTSAKPITCKAVVCFAPGDPLQVTDIVVAPPKEGEVRIKILYAALCHTDE' A
#
# COMPACT_ATOMS: atom_id res chain seq x y z
N MET A 1 1.79 -0.17 29.15
CA MET A 1 0.71 -0.57 28.23
C MET A 1 0.34 0.69 27.47
N ASP A 2 1.21 1.12 26.58
CA ASP A 2 1.12 2.44 25.95
C ASP A 2 1.10 2.25 24.45
N ARG A 3 -0.04 1.72 23.98
CA ARG A 3 -0.40 1.71 22.56
C ARG A 3 -0.75 3.14 22.15
N LYS A 4 0.24 4.04 22.05
CA LYS A 4 0.07 5.25 21.24
C LYS A 4 0.13 4.86 19.78
N GLY A 5 -0.94 4.23 19.30
CA GLY A 5 -1.27 4.21 17.89
C GLY A 5 -1.54 5.65 17.48
N LYS A 6 -0.84 6.13 16.46
CA LYS A 6 -1.11 7.45 15.87
C LYS A 6 -2.45 7.34 15.14
N ASP A 7 -3.55 7.57 15.85
CA ASP A 7 -4.96 7.42 15.44
C ASP A 7 -5.42 8.46 14.40
N GLY A 8 -4.57 8.81 13.43
CA GLY A 8 -4.86 9.84 12.43
C GLY A 8 -5.30 9.32 11.07
N THR A 9 -4.97 8.07 10.74
CA THR A 9 -5.15 7.57 9.36
C THR A 9 -6.10 6.40 9.25
N SER A 10 -6.46 5.71 10.34
CA SER A 10 -7.27 4.48 10.33
C SER A 10 -8.55 4.58 9.50
N ALA A 11 -9.26 5.71 9.59
CA ALA A 11 -10.52 5.94 8.87
C ALA A 11 -10.38 6.72 7.55
N LYS A 12 -9.20 7.26 7.22
CA LYS A 12 -9.01 8.14 6.06
C LYS A 12 -8.29 7.42 4.91
N PRO A 13 -8.61 7.76 3.65
CA PRO A 13 -7.76 7.41 2.52
C PRO A 13 -6.35 7.98 2.70
N ILE A 14 -5.35 7.26 2.23
CA ILE A 14 -3.94 7.69 2.26
C ILE A 14 -3.44 7.79 0.83
N THR A 15 -2.79 8.90 0.48
CA THR A 15 -1.99 9.00 -0.74
C THR A 15 -0.58 8.52 -0.47
N CYS A 16 -0.09 7.57 -1.26
CA CYS A 16 1.30 7.08 -1.17
C CYS A 16 1.83 6.63 -2.53
N LYS A 17 3.15 6.47 -2.63
CA LYS A 17 3.80 5.92 -3.82
C LYS A 17 3.57 4.42 -3.92
N ALA A 18 3.36 3.95 -5.14
CA ALA A 18 3.32 2.54 -5.51
C ALA A 18 4.02 2.33 -6.84
N VAL A 19 4.35 1.07 -7.11
CA VAL A 19 4.85 0.60 -8.40
C VAL A 19 3.69 -0.12 -9.09
N VAL A 20 3.24 0.38 -10.25
CA VAL A 20 2.03 -0.09 -10.93
C VAL A 20 2.37 -0.56 -12.34
N CYS A 21 1.87 -1.74 -12.70
CA CYS A 21 1.81 -2.24 -14.06
C CYS A 21 0.39 -1.99 -14.59
N PHE A 22 0.22 -1.13 -15.59
CA PHE A 22 -1.11 -0.74 -16.06
C PHE A 22 -1.71 -1.73 -17.07
N ALA A 23 -0.88 -2.46 -17.80
CA ALA A 23 -1.27 -3.56 -18.67
C ALA A 23 -0.18 -4.66 -18.68
N PRO A 24 -0.52 -5.92 -18.98
CA PRO A 24 0.47 -6.99 -19.04
C PRO A 24 1.62 -6.66 -20.00
N GLY A 25 2.86 -6.78 -19.52
CA GLY A 25 4.07 -6.47 -20.28
C GLY A 25 4.48 -5.00 -20.31
N ASP A 26 3.69 -4.08 -19.75
CA ASP A 26 4.10 -2.68 -19.59
C ASP A 26 5.25 -2.55 -18.57
N PRO A 27 6.12 -1.54 -18.73
CA PRO A 27 7.08 -1.22 -17.70
C PRO A 27 6.38 -0.80 -16.40
N LEU A 28 6.94 -1.24 -15.28
CA LEU A 28 6.53 -0.82 -13.94
C LEU A 28 6.72 0.69 -13.76
N GLN A 29 5.66 1.39 -13.34
CA GLN A 29 5.68 2.84 -13.14
C GLN A 29 5.55 3.21 -11.66
N VAL A 30 6.42 4.11 -11.18
CA VAL A 30 6.30 4.71 -9.85
C VAL A 30 5.28 5.84 -9.92
N THR A 31 4.14 5.68 -9.25
CA THR A 31 3.06 6.67 -9.25
C THR A 31 2.44 6.84 -7.86
N ASP A 32 1.76 7.95 -7.63
CA ASP A 32 0.98 8.18 -6.42
C ASP A 32 -0.41 7.52 -6.57
N ILE A 33 -0.82 6.75 -5.56
CA ILE A 33 -2.12 6.07 -5.50
C ILE A 33 -2.86 6.44 -4.21
N VAL A 34 -4.17 6.21 -4.21
CA VAL A 34 -5.01 6.36 -3.01
C VAL A 34 -5.35 4.99 -2.44
N VAL A 35 -4.91 4.72 -1.22
CA VAL A 35 -5.23 3.50 -0.48
C VAL A 35 -6.40 3.78 0.46
N ALA A 36 -7.52 3.10 0.22
CA ALA A 36 -8.73 3.19 1.05
C ALA A 36 -8.48 2.76 2.51
N PRO A 37 -9.33 3.15 3.47
CA PRO A 37 -9.33 2.54 4.80
C PRO A 37 -9.66 1.04 4.72
N PRO A 38 -9.13 0.20 5.63
CA PRO A 38 -9.48 -1.22 5.68
C PRO A 38 -10.95 -1.40 6.09
N LYS A 39 -11.61 -2.39 5.50
CA LYS A 39 -12.96 -2.85 5.90
C LYS A 39 -12.88 -3.82 7.08
N GLU A 40 -14.03 -4.34 7.51
CA GLU A 40 -14.11 -5.37 8.54
C GLU A 40 -13.30 -6.61 8.16
N GLY A 41 -12.41 -7.04 9.05
CA GLY A 41 -11.51 -8.18 8.83
C GLY A 41 -10.28 -7.88 7.95
N GLU A 42 -10.15 -6.68 7.39
CA GLU A 42 -8.98 -6.29 6.58
C GLU A 42 -7.91 -5.60 7.42
N VAL A 43 -6.65 -5.71 6.98
CA VAL A 43 -5.51 -5.04 7.61
C VAL A 43 -4.79 -4.19 6.56
N ARG A 44 -4.58 -2.91 6.86
CA ARG A 44 -3.76 -2.02 6.03
C ARG A 44 -2.37 -1.90 6.62
N ILE A 45 -1.36 -2.33 5.86
CA ILE A 45 0.03 -2.42 6.32
C ILE A 45 0.86 -1.31 5.67
N LYS A 46 1.77 -0.69 6.45
CA LYS A 46 2.83 0.15 5.90
C LYS A 46 4.02 -0.74 5.54
N ILE A 47 4.26 -0.92 4.25
CA ILE A 47 5.43 -1.64 3.75
C ILE A 47 6.68 -0.78 4.02
N LEU A 48 7.68 -1.37 4.68
CA LEU A 48 8.99 -0.75 4.91
C LEU A 48 10.00 -1.19 3.86
N TYR A 49 9.96 -2.47 3.51
CA TYR A 49 10.83 -3.10 2.52
C TYR A 49 10.03 -4.18 1.78
N ALA A 50 10.30 -4.33 0.49
CA ALA A 50 9.81 -5.40 -0.37
C ALA A 50 10.93 -5.80 -1.33
N ALA A 51 10.97 -7.07 -1.71
CA ALA A 51 11.89 -7.60 -2.70
C ALA A 51 11.08 -8.16 -3.88
N LEU A 52 11.72 -8.31 -5.03
CA LEU A 52 11.11 -8.88 -6.24
C LEU A 52 11.28 -10.40 -6.25
N CYS A 53 10.24 -11.09 -6.65
CA CYS A 53 10.22 -12.53 -6.94
C CYS A 53 10.00 -12.75 -8.44
N HIS A 54 10.42 -13.89 -8.98
CA HIS A 54 10.12 -14.27 -10.38
C HIS A 54 8.63 -14.35 -10.69
N THR A 55 7.76 -14.49 -9.69
CA THR A 55 6.30 -14.52 -9.88
C THR A 55 5.67 -13.12 -9.95
N ASP A 56 6.43 -12.06 -9.65
CA ASP A 56 5.94 -10.68 -9.78
C ASP A 56 5.94 -10.19 -11.24
N GLU A 57 6.63 -10.90 -12.13
CA GLU A 57 6.57 -10.77 -13.60
C GLU A 57 5.43 -11.63 -14.19
#